data_AF-A0A8T9FQN5-F1
#
_entry.id   AF-A0A8T9FQN5-F1
#
_cell.length_a   1.000
_cell.length_b   1.000
_cell.length_c   1.000
_cell.angle_alpha   90.00
_cell.angle_beta   90.00
_cell.angle_gamma   90.00
#
_symmetry.space_group_name_H-M   'P 1'
#
loop_
_entity.id
_entity.type
_entity.pdbx_description
1 polymer ?
#
loop_
_entity_poly.entity_id
_entity_poly.type
_entity_poly.pdbx_seq_one_letter_code
_entity_poly.pdbx_strand_id
1 'polypeptide(L)' 'MIDERERRIKARAFELWQKEGSLDGRSLGHWLQAEREIDEEADESVAEDKTEVVGLAAAVNPH' A
#
# COMPACT_ATOMS: atom_id res chain seq x y z
N MET A 1 -2.04 -0.81 20.29
CA MET A 1 -0.95 -1.14 19.35
C MET A 1 -1.30 -0.41 18.08
N ILE A 2 -0.44 0.47 17.55
CA ILE A 2 -0.76 1.14 16.27
C ILE A 2 -0.73 0.04 15.22
N ASP A 3 -1.88 -0.21 14.60
CA ASP A 3 -2.01 -1.24 13.57
C ASP A 3 -1.10 -0.89 12.39
N GLU A 4 -0.46 -1.90 11.81
CA GLU A 4 0.44 -1.71 10.67
C GLU A 4 -0.25 -0.96 9.52
N ARG A 5 -1.56 -1.17 9.37
CA ARG A 5 -2.46 -0.41 8.50
C ARG A 5 -2.39 1.09 8.76
N GLU A 6 -2.55 1.52 10.02
CA GLU A 6 -2.55 2.93 10.41
C GLU A 6 -1.20 3.60 10.11
N ARG A 7 -0.09 2.86 10.26
CA ARG A 7 1.25 3.37 9.91
C ARG A 7 1.39 3.63 8.42
N ARG A 8 0.90 2.71 7.59
CA ARG A 8 0.94 2.86 6.12
C ARG A 8 0.10 4.03 5.65
N ILE A 9 -1.11 4.18 6.20
CA ILE A 9 -1.99 5.32 5.92
C ILE A 9 -1.31 6.64 6.29
N LYS A 10 -0.71 6.72 7.49
CA LYS A 10 0.04 7.92 7.89
C LYS A 10 1.22 8.22 6.98
N ALA A 11 2.02 7.22 6.61
CA ALA A 11 3.16 7.41 5.72
C ALA A 11 2.71 7.92 4.34
N ARG A 12 1.69 7.29 3.76
CA ARG A 12 1.12 7.64 2.45
C ARG A 12 0.51 9.05 2.45
N ALA A 13 -0.32 9.36 3.44
CA ALA A 13 -0.91 10.68 3.60
C ALA A 13 0.16 11.77 3.80
N PHE A 14 1.22 11.47 4.55
CA PHE A 14 2.32 12.40 4.79
C PHE A 14 3.16 12.64 3.52
N GLU A 15 3.46 11.61 2.73
CA GLU A 15 4.15 11.76 1.44
C GLU A 15 3.34 12.60 0.45
N LEU A 16 2.04 12.34 0.32
CA LEU A 16 1.11 13.12 -0.51
C LEU A 16 1.09 14.59 -0.08
N TRP A 17 0.96 14.83 1.23
CA TRP A 17 0.96 16.17 1.81
C TRP A 17 2.28 16.91 1.61
N GLN A 18 3.41 16.21 1.72
CA GLN A 18 4.75 16.77 1.50
C GLN A 18 4.97 17.09 0.01
N LYS A 19 4.47 16.26 -0.91
CA LYS A 19 4.51 16.51 -2.36
C LYS A 19 3.67 17.70 -2.79
N GLU A 20 2.51 17.91 -2.16
CA GLU A 20 1.63 19.06 -2.45
C GLU A 20 2.11 20.37 -1.81
N GLY A 21 3.12 20.32 -0.95
CA GLY A 21 3.73 21.52 -0.37
C GLY A 21 2.98 22.09 0.83
N SER A 22 2.32 21.24 1.63
CA SER A 22 1.64 21.64 2.87
C SER A 22 0.56 22.70 2.68
N LEU A 23 -0.35 22.49 1.72
CA LEU A 23 -1.57 23.29 1.62
C LEU A 23 -2.46 23.05 2.85
N ASP A 24 -2.36 23.97 3.81
CA ASP A 24 -3.17 24.01 5.03
C ASP A 24 -4.66 24.00 4.66
N GLY A 25 -5.33 22.87 4.90
CA GLY A 25 -6.75 22.66 4.58
C GLY A 25 -7.06 21.41 3.76
N ARG A 26 -6.09 20.79 3.08
CA ARG A 26 -6.31 19.52 2.33
C ARG A 26 -5.75 18.27 3.02
N SER A 27 -5.07 18.42 4.14
CA SER A 27 -4.47 17.30 4.90
C SER A 27 -5.46 16.19 5.25
N LEU A 28 -6.68 16.53 5.67
CA LEU A 28 -7.71 15.54 6.00
C LEU A 28 -8.21 14.78 4.76
N GLY A 29 -8.31 15.45 3.61
CA GLY A 29 -8.69 14.83 2.34
C GLY A 29 -7.65 13.81 1.88
N HIS A 30 -6.36 14.15 1.98
CA HIS A 30 -5.28 13.20 1.69
C HIS A 30 -5.24 12.03 2.65
N TRP A 31 -5.57 12.26 3.92
CA TRP A 31 -5.64 11.19 4.91
C TRP A 31 -6.77 10.21 4.62
N LEU A 32 -7.97 10.70 4.31
CA LEU A 32 -9.11 9.86 3.91
C LEU A 32 -8.85 9.11 2.59
N GLN A 33 -8.16 9.75 1.65
CA GLN A 33 -7.79 9.11 0.39
C GLN A 33 -6.76 7.99 0.59
N ALA A 34 -5.71 8.25 1.37
CA ALA A 34 -4.71 7.25 1.74
C ALA A 34 -5.32 6.10 2.56
N GLU A 35 -6.30 6.39 3.42
CA GLU A 35 -7.02 5.37 4.18
C GLU A 35 -7.75 4.41 3.25
N ARG A 36 -8.54 4.93 2.30
CA ARG A 36 -9.27 4.10 1.34
C ARG A 36 -8.34 3.27 0.46
N GLU A 37 -7.27 3.88 -0.05
CA GLU A 37 -6.29 3.21 -0.92
C GLU A 37 -5.61 2.04 -0.19
N ILE A 38 -5.22 2.22 1.09
CA ILE A 38 -4.61 1.16 1.89
C ILE A 38 -5.63 0.13 2.39
N ASP A 39 -6.89 0.50 2.63
CA ASP A 39 -7.93 -0.46 3.03
C ASP A 39 -8.29 -1.39 1.87
N GLU A 40 -8.45 -0.83 0.66
CA GLU A 40 -8.67 -1.59 -0.58
C GLU A 40 -7.45 -2.47 -0.90
N GLU A 41 -6.22 -1.95 -0.81
CA GLU A 41 -4.98 -2.73 -1.02
C GLU A 41 -4.76 -3.78 0.08
N ALA A 42 -5.16 -3.54 1.33
CA ALA A 42 -5.07 -4.55 2.40
C ALA A 42 -6.05 -5.71 2.16
N ASP A 43 -7.25 -5.43 1.66
CA ASP A 43 -8.23 -6.45 1.32
C ASP A 43 -7.79 -7.27 0.09
N GLU A 44 -7.22 -6.61 -0.93
CA GLU A 44 -6.69 -7.25 -2.14
C GLU A 44 -5.35 -7.97 -1.93
N SER A 45 -4.42 -7.42 -1.13
CA SER A 45 -3.13 -8.05 -0.85
C SER A 45 -3.26 -9.31 -0.01
N VAL A 46 -4.27 -9.42 0.86
CA VAL A 46 -4.59 -10.68 1.55
C VAL A 46 -5.11 -11.74 0.57
N ALA A 47 -5.70 -11.33 -0.56
CA ALA A 47 -6.16 -12.22 -1.61
C ALA A 47 -5.05 -12.64 -2.58
N GLU A 48 -4.08 -11.76 -2.89
CA GLU A 48 -3.02 -12.01 -3.89
C GLU A 48 -1.68 -12.52 -3.29
N ASP A 49 -1.37 -12.23 -2.02
CA ASP A 49 -0.17 -12.76 -1.33
C ASP A 49 -0.19 -14.29 -1.17
N LYS A 50 -1.34 -14.94 -1.35
CA LYS A 50 -1.44 -16.41 -1.32
C LYS A 50 -1.16 -17.09 -2.67
N THR A 51 -1.00 -16.36 -3.77
CA THR A 51 -0.90 -16.97 -5.11
C THR A 51 0.46 -16.82 -5.78
N GLU A 52 1.33 -15.90 -5.34
CA GLU A 52 2.63 -15.66 -5.99
C GLU A 52 3.84 -16.44 -5.43
N VAL A 53 3.61 -17.60 -4.79
CA VAL A 53 4.72 -18.56 -4.50
C VAL A 53 4.57 -19.91 -5.19
N VAL A 54 3.53 -20.11 -6.01
CA VAL A 54 3.36 -21.35 -6.80
C VAL A 54 3.74 -21.08 -8.26
N GLY A 55 5.04 -21.02 -8.52
CA GLY A 55 5.59 -20.85 -9.86
C GLY A 55 7.06 -21.25 -10.03
N LEU A 56 7.62 -22.00 -9.09
CA LEU A 56 8.97 -22.58 -9.21
C LEU A 56 8.87 -24.00 -9.81
N ALA A 57 8.70 -24.13 -11.13
CA ALA A 57 8.96 -25.41 -11.81
C ALA A 57 9.19 -25.28 -13.33
N ALA A 58 10.42 -25.63 -13.72
CA ALA A 58 10.82 -26.26 -14.98
C ALA A 58 10.75 -25.47 -16.30
N ALA A 59 11.92 -25.11 -16.84
CA ALA A 59 12.46 -25.77 -18.04
C ALA A 59 13.88 -25.30 -18.41
N VAL A 60 14.75 -26.30 -18.63
CA VAL A 60 15.91 -26.33 -19.54
C VAL A 60 17.15 -25.50 -19.18
N ASN A 61 18.14 -26.23 -18.64
CA ASN A 61 19.54 -25.86 -18.64
C ASN A 61 20.20 -26.50 -19.88
N PRO A 62 20.84 -25.74 -20.80
CA PRO A 62 21.52 -26.32 -21.95
C PRO A 62 22.96 -26.71 -21.60
N HIS A 63 23.38 -27.92 -21.99
CA HIS A 63 24.79 -28.27 -22.16
C HIS A 63 24.98 -28.86 -23.56
#